data_AF-A0A2V6XZ58-F1
#
_entry.id   AF-A0A2V6XZ58-F1
#
_cell.length_a   1.000
_cell.length_b   1.000
_cell.length_c   1.000
_cell.angle_alpha   90.00
_cell.angle_beta   90.00
_cell.angle_gamma   90.00
#
_symmetry.space_group_name_H-M   'P 1'
#
loop_
_entity.id
_entity.type
_entity.pdbx_description
1 polymer ?
#
loop_
_entity_poly.entity_id
_entity_poly.type
_entity_poly.pdbx_seq_one_letter_code
_entity_poly.pdbx_strand_id
1 'polypeptide(L)'
;MTFVGLGGPLGLTSPVTYIRIPWTPLLANRTWLMDLRMEVTDLVKRRTATWIEDAFWGPHYSISLTFNDVRARALFPLYFERRDRVIRLADDPSQLVVNLRDAEHLKIYEIFPRSAGRGLSETLDSTEEVSLFLDRSEGLTPQVLTVQFGYFRGMRSWAPVLIPMVFFVLGNLAMPMFMMLARRVSATLASRVQLGPGDAARQTGVVFSRETLARIVPGVTTYPEVLRLSGPDAEEHEQLTAPGRRTLLYRGQRVAPQGRRGLGWFATVSRWSVERHEVEITIERDVVTDVQARVRRTPITEPPPS
;
A
#
# COMPACT_ATOMS: atom_id res chain seq x y z
N MET A 1 47.53 -18.52 -21.39
CA MET A 1 48.16 -17.28 -20.89
C MET A 1 47.17 -16.15 -21.12
N THR A 2 46.77 -15.43 -20.08
CA THR A 2 45.82 -14.30 -20.19
C THR A 2 46.61 -13.03 -20.39
N PHE A 3 46.33 -12.31 -21.47
CA PHE A 3 46.95 -11.03 -21.78
C PHE A 3 45.95 -9.92 -21.50
N VAL A 4 46.35 -8.99 -20.64
CA VAL A 4 45.65 -7.72 -20.44
C VAL A 4 46.53 -6.65 -21.07
N GLY A 5 46.04 -6.00 -22.12
CA GLY A 5 46.71 -4.82 -22.67
C GLY A 5 46.57 -3.66 -21.70
N LEU A 6 47.57 -3.47 -20.83
CA LEU A 6 47.69 -2.30 -19.97
C LEU A 6 48.34 -1.15 -20.77
N GLY A 7 47.60 -0.05 -20.91
CA GLY A 7 48.20 1.25 -21.23
C GLY A 7 48.51 1.50 -22.71
N GLY A 8 47.49 1.90 -23.48
CA GLY A 8 47.65 2.74 -24.67
C GLY A 8 46.78 4.00 -24.52
N PRO A 9 46.94 5.03 -25.39
CA PRO A 9 46.24 6.33 -25.30
C PRO A 9 44.69 6.26 -25.38
N LEU A 10 44.11 5.06 -25.43
CA LEU A 10 42.69 4.78 -25.60
C LEU A 10 42.09 3.92 -24.47
N GLY A 11 42.76 3.80 -23.31
CA GLY A 11 42.23 3.19 -22.08
C GLY A 11 42.44 1.67 -21.93
N LEU A 12 41.79 1.08 -20.91
CA LEU A 12 41.81 -0.36 -20.59
C LEU A 12 41.13 -1.19 -21.69
N THR A 13 41.76 -2.29 -22.10
CA THR A 13 41.21 -3.22 -23.11
C THR A 13 40.56 -4.44 -22.44
N SER A 14 39.54 -5.03 -23.09
CA SER A 14 38.95 -6.29 -22.62
C SER A 14 40.03 -7.39 -22.55
N PRO A 15 40.10 -8.17 -21.46
CA PRO A 15 41.10 -9.22 -21.31
C PRO A 15 40.92 -10.29 -22.38
N VAL A 16 42.05 -10.80 -22.91
CA VAL A 16 42.05 -11.88 -23.91
C VAL A 16 42.82 -13.06 -23.34
N THR A 17 42.25 -14.25 -23.44
CA THR A 17 42.92 -15.49 -23.04
C THR A 17 43.43 -16.22 -24.28
N TYR A 18 44.74 -16.42 -24.33
CA TYR A 18 45.38 -17.22 -25.37
C TYR A 18 45.51 -18.68 -24.92
N ILE A 19 44.95 -19.58 -25.74
CA ILE A 19 45.05 -21.02 -25.58
C ILE A 19 45.93 -21.55 -26.69
N ARG A 20 47.11 -22.07 -26.32
CA ARG A 20 48.01 -22.74 -27.26
C ARG A 20 47.69 -24.23 -27.25
N ILE A 21 47.15 -24.72 -28.35
CA ILE A 21 47.01 -26.16 -28.57
C ILE A 21 48.31 -26.63 -29.24
N PRO A 22 49.08 -27.54 -28.60
CA PRO A 22 50.29 -28.08 -29.22
C PRO A 22 49.94 -28.84 -30.50
N TRP A 23 50.77 -28.68 -31.53
CA TRP A 23 50.57 -29.42 -32.77
C TRP A 23 50.77 -30.92 -32.53
N THR A 24 49.88 -31.71 -33.11
CA THR A 24 49.93 -33.18 -33.13
C THR A 24 49.49 -33.64 -34.52
N PRO A 25 49.95 -34.79 -35.03
CA PRO A 25 49.49 -35.31 -36.32
C PRO A 25 47.97 -35.51 -36.40
N LEU A 26 47.31 -35.73 -35.26
CA LEU A 26 45.86 -35.85 -35.16
C LEU A 26 45.10 -34.57 -35.54
N LEU A 27 45.71 -33.39 -35.36
CA LEU A 27 45.14 -32.10 -35.79
C LEU A 27 44.96 -31.99 -37.31
N ALA A 28 45.75 -32.74 -38.09
CA ALA A 28 45.62 -32.78 -39.54
C ALA A 28 44.62 -33.86 -40.01
N ASN A 29 44.17 -34.73 -39.11
CA ASN A 29 43.26 -35.82 -39.44
C ASN A 29 41.80 -35.35 -39.40
N ARG A 30 41.16 -35.25 -40.57
CA ARG A 30 39.76 -34.86 -40.71
C ARG A 30 38.75 -35.86 -40.14
N THR A 31 39.16 -37.11 -39.91
CA THR A 31 38.30 -38.12 -39.28
C THR A 31 38.30 -38.03 -37.75
N TRP A 32 39.17 -37.18 -37.18
CA TRP A 32 39.30 -37.00 -35.75
C TRP A 32 38.60 -35.70 -35.32
N LEU A 33 37.57 -35.83 -34.48
CA LEU A 33 36.90 -34.68 -33.91
C LEU A 33 37.74 -34.14 -32.74
N MET A 34 38.07 -32.85 -32.81
CA MET A 34 38.73 -32.17 -31.70
C MET A 34 37.68 -31.50 -30.82
N ASP A 35 37.70 -31.84 -29.53
CA ASP A 35 36.86 -31.22 -28.51
C ASP A 35 37.73 -30.38 -27.57
N LEU A 36 37.41 -29.09 -27.45
CA LEU A 36 38.04 -28.18 -26.50
C LEU A 36 36.98 -27.71 -25.52
N ARG A 37 37.00 -28.26 -24.31
CA ARG A 37 36.14 -27.83 -23.22
C ARG A 37 36.88 -26.88 -22.31
N MET A 38 36.24 -25.77 -21.97
CA MET A 38 36.77 -24.80 -21.02
C MET A 38 35.64 -24.20 -20.20
N GLU A 39 35.95 -23.86 -18.95
CA GLU A 39 35.08 -23.09 -18.09
C GLU A 39 35.50 -21.61 -18.18
N VAL A 40 34.55 -20.75 -18.55
CA VAL A 40 34.79 -19.31 -18.70
C VAL A 40 33.91 -18.58 -17.69
N THR A 41 34.55 -17.86 -16.78
CA THR A 41 33.85 -16.98 -15.84
C THR A 41 33.32 -15.75 -16.56
N ASP A 42 32.15 -15.24 -16.14
CA ASP A 42 31.63 -13.94 -16.59
C ASP A 42 31.24 -13.87 -18.08
N LEU A 43 31.00 -15.04 -18.69
CA LEU A 43 30.46 -15.16 -20.06
C LEU A 43 29.00 -14.66 -20.15
N VAL A 44 28.24 -14.91 -19.09
CA VAL A 44 26.85 -14.49 -18.97
C VAL A 44 26.81 -13.15 -18.24
N LYS A 45 26.39 -12.11 -18.95
CA LYS A 45 26.27 -10.76 -18.39
C LYS A 45 24.86 -10.52 -17.90
N ARG A 46 24.73 -9.96 -16.70
CA ARG A 46 23.45 -9.42 -16.23
C ARG A 46 23.18 -8.12 -16.97
N ARG A 47 22.02 -8.02 -17.62
CA ARG A 47 21.58 -6.78 -18.23
C ARG A 47 21.14 -5.83 -17.12
N THR A 48 21.53 -4.56 -17.21
CA THR A 48 21.06 -3.52 -16.29
C THR A 48 19.56 -3.34 -16.50
N ALA A 49 18.78 -3.95 -15.62
CA ALA A 49 17.34 -3.76 -15.52
C ALA A 49 17.06 -2.69 -14.45
N THR A 50 15.95 -1.98 -14.59
CA THR A 50 15.45 -1.16 -13.49
C THR A 50 15.03 -2.06 -12.31
N TRP A 51 15.04 -1.52 -11.08
CA TRP A 51 14.64 -2.28 -9.89
C TRP A 51 13.22 -2.86 -10.02
N ILE A 52 12.34 -2.17 -10.75
CA ILE A 52 10.99 -2.62 -11.07
C ILE A 52 11.06 -3.85 -11.99
N GLU A 53 11.78 -3.75 -13.11
CA GLU A 53 11.91 -4.86 -14.06
C GLU A 53 12.49 -6.12 -13.40
N ASP A 54 13.52 -5.97 -12.56
CA ASP A 54 14.10 -7.08 -11.79
C ASP A 54 13.10 -7.71 -10.81
N ALA A 55 12.26 -6.91 -10.15
CA ALA A 55 11.26 -7.40 -9.19
C ALA A 55 10.12 -8.16 -9.89
N PHE A 56 9.68 -7.68 -11.05
CA PHE A 56 8.54 -8.20 -11.78
C PHE A 56 8.91 -9.39 -12.69
N TRP A 57 10.02 -9.29 -13.42
CA TRP A 57 10.40 -10.23 -14.47
C TRP A 57 11.62 -11.09 -14.09
N GLY A 58 12.29 -10.78 -12.97
CA GLY A 58 13.49 -11.48 -12.54
C GLY A 58 14.76 -10.99 -13.26
N PRO A 59 15.90 -11.61 -12.94
CA PRO A 59 17.18 -11.22 -13.51
C PRO A 59 17.24 -11.56 -15.01
N HIS A 60 17.62 -10.57 -15.81
CA HIS A 60 17.82 -10.74 -17.25
C HIS A 60 19.31 -10.95 -17.55
N TYR A 61 19.57 -11.91 -18.42
CA TYR A 61 20.91 -12.28 -18.82
C TYR A 61 21.09 -12.19 -20.33
N SER A 62 22.32 -11.87 -20.74
CA SER A 62 22.74 -11.88 -22.13
C SER A 62 24.02 -12.68 -22.27
N ILE A 63 24.04 -13.57 -23.26
CA ILE A 63 25.24 -14.26 -23.72
C ILE A 63 25.48 -13.91 -25.18
N SER A 64 26.74 -13.62 -25.53
CA SER A 64 27.16 -13.32 -26.89
C SER A 64 28.33 -14.20 -27.26
N LEU A 65 28.16 -15.03 -28.29
CA LEU A 65 29.20 -15.81 -28.92
C LEU A 65 29.54 -15.17 -30.26
N THR A 66 30.83 -14.98 -30.53
CA THR A 66 31.27 -14.37 -31.79
C THR A 66 32.31 -15.24 -32.46
N PHE A 67 32.15 -15.46 -33.76
CA PHE A 67 33.15 -16.06 -34.62
C PHE A 67 33.88 -14.98 -35.42
N ASN A 68 35.19 -15.15 -35.56
CA ASN A 68 36.07 -14.30 -36.37
C ASN A 68 36.13 -12.81 -35.97
N ASP A 69 35.92 -12.47 -34.70
CA ASP A 69 36.09 -11.07 -34.24
C ASP A 69 37.55 -10.76 -33.92
N VAL A 70 38.23 -10.17 -34.91
CA VAL A 70 39.62 -9.68 -34.77
C VAL A 70 39.69 -8.22 -34.34
N ARG A 71 38.56 -7.54 -34.11
CA ARG A 71 38.51 -6.11 -33.74
C ARG A 71 38.92 -5.87 -32.29
N ALA A 72 38.98 -6.93 -31.47
CA ALA A 72 39.47 -6.81 -30.10
C ALA A 72 40.93 -6.31 -30.12
N ARG A 73 41.18 -5.16 -29.49
CA ARG A 73 42.49 -4.48 -29.50
C ARG A 73 43.65 -5.35 -29.03
N ALA A 74 43.40 -6.30 -28.12
CA ALA A 74 44.40 -7.25 -27.64
C ALA A 74 44.63 -8.45 -28.60
N LEU A 75 43.69 -8.76 -29.49
CA LEU A 75 43.84 -9.80 -30.52
C LEU A 75 44.44 -9.26 -31.83
N PHE A 76 44.20 -7.99 -32.14
CA PHE A 76 44.58 -7.41 -33.44
C PHE A 76 46.06 -7.53 -33.78
N PRO A 77 47.04 -7.22 -32.90
CA PRO A 77 48.46 -7.39 -33.21
C PRO A 77 48.84 -8.85 -33.48
N LEU A 78 48.30 -9.78 -32.68
CA LEU A 78 48.54 -11.22 -32.82
C LEU A 78 47.99 -11.76 -34.15
N TYR A 79 46.80 -11.31 -34.53
CA TYR A 79 46.23 -11.63 -35.82
C TYR A 79 47.11 -11.07 -36.95
N PHE A 80 47.50 -9.80 -36.87
CA PHE A 80 48.31 -9.15 -37.91
C PHE A 80 49.65 -9.85 -38.15
N GLU A 81 50.36 -10.23 -37.08
CA GLU A 81 51.63 -10.95 -37.17
C GLU A 81 51.50 -12.35 -37.79
N ARG A 82 50.36 -13.02 -37.60
CA ARG A 82 50.18 -14.43 -37.96
C ARG A 82 49.18 -14.67 -39.08
N ARG A 83 48.58 -13.62 -39.65
CA ARG A 83 47.50 -13.72 -40.64
C ARG A 83 47.83 -14.65 -41.80
N ASP A 84 49.09 -14.68 -42.23
CA ASP A 84 49.57 -15.50 -43.36
C ASP A 84 49.80 -16.98 -42.96
N ARG A 85 49.61 -17.32 -41.67
CA ARG A 85 49.81 -18.65 -41.07
C ARG A 85 48.56 -19.17 -40.35
N VAL A 86 47.39 -18.56 -40.56
CA VAL A 86 46.14 -18.99 -39.93
C VAL A 86 45.49 -20.09 -40.76
N ILE A 87 45.27 -21.25 -40.14
CA ILE A 87 44.45 -22.33 -40.71
C ILE A 87 43.00 -22.06 -40.34
N ARG A 88 42.10 -22.04 -41.33
CA ARG A 88 40.66 -21.88 -41.09
C ARG A 88 40.13 -23.18 -40.49
N LEU A 89 39.63 -23.12 -39.26
CA LEU A 89 39.10 -24.27 -38.52
C LEU A 89 37.65 -24.63 -38.90
N ALA A 90 36.95 -23.71 -39.57
CA ALA A 90 35.55 -23.90 -39.97
C ALA A 90 35.48 -24.39 -41.43
N ASP A 91 35.32 -25.69 -41.62
CA ASP A 91 34.78 -26.26 -42.86
C ASP A 91 33.26 -26.47 -42.71
N ASP A 92 32.53 -26.39 -43.82
CA ASP A 92 31.06 -26.40 -43.78
C ASP A 92 30.50 -27.79 -43.51
N PRO A 93 29.44 -27.92 -42.69
CA PRO A 93 28.74 -26.85 -41.96
C PRO A 93 29.33 -26.59 -40.56
N SER A 94 29.66 -25.32 -40.27
CA SER A 94 30.07 -24.87 -38.92
C SER A 94 28.96 -24.01 -38.29
N GLN A 95 28.78 -24.10 -36.97
CA GLN A 95 27.70 -23.39 -36.26
C GLN A 95 28.19 -22.78 -34.93
N LEU A 96 27.56 -21.68 -34.54
CA LEU A 96 27.58 -21.19 -33.16
C LEU A 96 26.35 -21.71 -32.45
N VAL A 97 26.51 -22.34 -31.29
CA VAL A 97 25.41 -22.95 -30.55
C VAL A 97 25.44 -22.50 -29.10
N VAL A 98 24.29 -22.09 -28.58
CA VAL A 98 24.06 -21.79 -27.16
C VAL A 98 23.02 -22.77 -26.65
N ASN A 99 23.42 -23.60 -25.68
CA ASN A 99 22.55 -24.53 -24.99
C ASN A 99 22.14 -23.97 -23.63
N LEU A 100 20.84 -23.77 -23.43
CA LEU A 100 20.25 -23.25 -22.21
C LEU A 100 19.46 -24.37 -21.53
N ARG A 101 19.88 -24.74 -20.31
CA ARG A 101 19.24 -25.82 -19.54
C ARG A 101 17.90 -25.34 -18.97
N ASP A 102 17.12 -26.26 -18.40
CA ASP A 102 15.86 -25.93 -17.70
C ASP A 102 14.87 -25.15 -18.60
N ALA A 103 14.61 -25.70 -19.79
CA ALA A 103 13.75 -25.12 -20.80
C ALA A 103 12.32 -24.80 -20.30
N GLU A 104 11.81 -25.54 -19.29
CA GLU A 104 10.47 -25.29 -18.71
C GLU A 104 10.37 -23.93 -18.01
N HIS A 105 11.46 -23.48 -17.40
CA HIS A 105 11.52 -22.21 -16.66
C HIS A 105 12.24 -21.10 -17.43
N LEU A 106 12.71 -21.42 -18.64
CA LEU A 106 13.45 -20.53 -19.49
C LEU A 106 12.51 -19.65 -20.31
N LYS A 107 12.83 -18.37 -20.38
CA LYS A 107 12.26 -17.46 -21.37
C LYS A 107 13.36 -16.80 -22.15
N ILE A 108 13.30 -16.94 -23.47
CA ILE A 108 14.12 -16.18 -24.40
C ILE A 108 13.36 -14.91 -24.80
N TYR A 109 13.97 -13.76 -24.57
CA TYR A 109 13.39 -12.46 -24.90
C TYR A 109 13.74 -12.03 -26.32
N GLU A 110 15.00 -12.23 -26.71
CA GLU A 110 15.53 -11.76 -27.98
C GLU A 110 16.68 -12.68 -28.44
N ILE A 111 16.73 -12.95 -29.74
CA ILE A 111 17.81 -13.66 -30.42
C ILE A 111 18.29 -12.76 -31.56
N PHE A 112 19.60 -12.58 -31.66
CA PHE A 112 20.23 -11.85 -32.74
C PHE A 112 21.38 -12.67 -33.35
N PRO A 113 21.47 -12.79 -34.69
CA PRO A 113 20.53 -12.29 -35.70
C PRO A 113 19.23 -13.11 -35.75
N ARG A 114 18.18 -12.56 -36.39
CA ARG A 114 16.88 -13.25 -36.54
C ARG A 114 16.93 -14.50 -37.43
N SER A 115 18.02 -14.70 -38.16
CA SER A 115 18.29 -15.90 -38.95
C SER A 115 18.74 -17.09 -38.09
N ALA A 116 19.05 -16.88 -36.80
CA ALA A 116 19.38 -17.96 -35.89
C ALA A 116 18.18 -18.88 -35.66
N GLY A 117 18.44 -20.18 -35.67
CA GLY A 117 17.46 -21.22 -35.34
C GLY A 117 17.23 -21.29 -33.82
N ARG A 118 16.02 -21.69 -33.46
CA ARG A 118 15.61 -21.95 -32.08
C ARG A 118 14.87 -23.27 -32.04
N GLY A 119 15.27 -24.17 -31.17
CA GLY A 119 14.63 -25.48 -31.00
C GLY A 119 14.91 -26.09 -29.64
N LEU A 120 14.21 -27.18 -29.33
CA LEU A 120 14.63 -28.05 -28.24
C LEU A 120 15.88 -28.82 -28.70
N SER A 121 16.86 -28.99 -27.81
CA SER A 121 18.04 -29.76 -28.14
C SER A 121 17.66 -31.23 -28.34
N GLU A 122 18.13 -31.84 -29.42
CA GLU A 122 17.85 -33.26 -29.72
C GLU A 122 18.62 -34.21 -28.78
N THR A 123 19.73 -33.73 -28.20
CA THR A 123 20.67 -34.55 -27.43
C THR A 123 20.58 -34.35 -25.93
N LEU A 124 20.03 -33.21 -25.49
CA LEU A 124 19.97 -32.81 -24.09
C LEU A 124 18.52 -32.60 -23.67
N ASP A 125 18.10 -33.39 -22.67
CA ASP A 125 16.74 -33.30 -22.14
C ASP A 125 16.50 -31.94 -21.47
N SER A 126 15.27 -31.43 -21.61
CA SER A 126 14.84 -30.13 -21.08
C SER A 126 15.83 -28.98 -21.36
N THR A 127 16.47 -28.98 -22.54
CA THR A 127 17.44 -27.96 -22.95
C THR A 127 16.96 -27.27 -24.22
N GLU A 128 16.98 -25.95 -24.22
CA GLU A 128 16.69 -25.14 -25.39
C GLU A 128 17.99 -24.78 -26.10
N GLU A 129 18.02 -25.01 -27.42
CA GLU A 129 19.16 -24.80 -28.30
C GLU A 129 18.89 -23.61 -29.22
N VAL A 130 19.83 -22.66 -29.21
CA VAL A 130 19.85 -21.55 -30.17
C VAL A 130 21.11 -21.67 -31.01
N SER A 131 20.95 -21.78 -32.33
CA SER A 131 22.06 -22.02 -33.24
C SER A 131 22.09 -21.03 -34.40
N LEU A 132 23.29 -20.66 -34.83
CA LEU A 132 23.54 -19.84 -36.00
C LEU A 132 24.53 -20.56 -36.90
N PHE A 133 24.12 -20.88 -38.12
CA PHE A 133 25.03 -21.37 -39.15
C PHE A 133 26.00 -20.26 -39.55
N LEU A 134 27.28 -20.59 -39.58
CA LEU A 134 28.32 -19.67 -40.01
C LEU A 134 28.31 -19.58 -41.55
N ASP A 135 28.20 -18.37 -42.09
CA ASP A 135 28.33 -18.12 -43.52
C ASP A 135 29.82 -17.90 -43.86
N ARG A 136 30.34 -18.70 -44.79
CA ARG A 136 31.71 -18.56 -45.31
C ARG A 136 31.89 -17.31 -46.18
N SER A 137 30.83 -16.87 -46.86
CA SER A 137 30.87 -15.74 -47.81
C SER A 137 31.19 -14.41 -47.09
N GLU A 138 30.82 -14.33 -45.81
CA GLU A 138 31.09 -13.23 -44.91
C GLU A 138 32.58 -13.04 -44.59
N GLY A 139 33.42 -14.05 -44.82
CA GLY A 139 34.87 -13.89 -44.78
C GLY A 139 35.40 -13.47 -43.40
N LEU A 140 35.91 -12.23 -43.29
CA LEU A 140 36.44 -11.64 -42.05
C LEU A 140 35.39 -10.85 -41.24
N THR A 141 34.14 -10.78 -41.70
CA THR A 141 33.11 -10.10 -40.92
C THR A 141 32.78 -10.92 -39.66
N PRO A 142 32.74 -10.27 -38.48
CA PRO A 142 32.38 -10.97 -37.25
C PRO A 142 30.93 -11.42 -37.29
N GLN A 143 30.71 -12.71 -37.12
CA GLN A 143 29.38 -13.30 -37.00
C GLN A 143 29.08 -13.53 -35.52
N VAL A 144 28.04 -12.87 -35.02
CA VAL A 144 27.71 -12.82 -33.60
C VAL A 144 26.37 -13.49 -33.37
N LEU A 145 26.31 -14.47 -32.47
CA LEU A 145 25.08 -15.00 -31.89
C LEU A 145 24.89 -14.41 -30.50
N THR A 146 23.87 -13.56 -30.33
CA THR A 146 23.49 -13.01 -29.02
C THR A 146 22.13 -13.55 -28.61
N VAL A 147 22.05 -14.09 -27.40
CA VAL A 147 20.81 -14.61 -26.81
C VAL A 147 20.55 -13.88 -25.51
N GLN A 148 19.36 -13.30 -25.41
CA GLN A 148 18.86 -12.68 -24.20
C GLN A 148 17.81 -13.58 -23.56
N PHE A 149 18.05 -13.97 -22.31
CA PHE A 149 17.24 -14.95 -21.63
C PHE A 149 17.09 -14.64 -20.13
N GLY A 150 16.11 -15.27 -19.51
CA GLY A 150 15.85 -15.19 -18.07
C GLY A 150 15.21 -16.47 -17.57
N TYR A 151 15.50 -16.81 -16.32
CA TYR A 151 14.88 -17.95 -15.64
C TYR A 151 13.80 -17.47 -14.68
N PHE A 152 12.63 -18.07 -14.79
CA PHE A 152 11.46 -17.72 -13.99
C PHE A 152 11.21 -18.79 -12.96
N ARG A 153 11.23 -18.43 -11.68
CA ARG A 153 10.81 -19.31 -10.59
C ARG A 153 9.54 -18.77 -9.91
N GLY A 154 8.48 -19.58 -9.92
CA GLY A 154 7.29 -19.40 -9.07
C GLY A 154 6.55 -18.07 -9.21
N MET A 155 6.13 -17.51 -8.06
CA MET A 155 5.18 -16.39 -7.88
C MET A 155 5.45 -15.12 -8.73
N ARG A 156 6.68 -14.90 -9.23
CA ARG A 156 7.00 -13.74 -10.09
C ARG A 156 6.30 -13.78 -11.45
N SER A 157 5.92 -14.96 -11.94
CA SER A 157 5.12 -15.08 -13.18
C SER A 157 3.70 -14.49 -13.05
N TRP A 158 3.17 -14.34 -11.83
CA TRP A 158 1.84 -13.81 -11.55
C TRP A 158 1.78 -12.28 -11.44
N ALA A 159 2.91 -11.60 -11.51
CA ALA A 159 2.95 -10.17 -11.26
C ALA A 159 2.10 -9.32 -12.24
N PRO A 160 1.97 -9.68 -13.54
CA PRO A 160 0.99 -9.06 -14.45
C PRO A 160 -0.48 -9.24 -14.05
N VAL A 161 -0.80 -10.26 -13.24
CA VAL A 161 -2.15 -10.54 -12.71
C VAL A 161 -2.37 -9.86 -11.36
N LEU A 162 -1.35 -9.82 -10.50
CA LEU A 162 -1.44 -9.22 -9.17
C LEU A 162 -1.53 -7.69 -9.21
N ILE A 163 -0.84 -7.02 -10.14
CA ILE A 163 -0.92 -5.54 -10.25
C ILE A 163 -2.36 -5.08 -10.54
N PRO A 164 -3.05 -5.56 -11.59
CA PRO A 164 -4.45 -5.19 -11.82
C PRO A 164 -5.36 -5.57 -10.65
N MET A 165 -5.12 -6.70 -10.00
CA MET A 165 -5.92 -7.15 -8.86
C MET A 165 -5.79 -6.20 -7.65
N VAL A 166 -4.57 -5.74 -7.35
CA VAL A 166 -4.36 -4.73 -6.30
C VAL A 166 -5.03 -3.41 -6.67
N PHE A 167 -4.85 -2.92 -7.89
CA PHE A 167 -5.51 -1.70 -8.36
C PHE A 167 -7.04 -1.82 -8.35
N PHE A 168 -7.57 -3.01 -8.67
CA PHE A 168 -9.00 -3.29 -8.63
C PHE A 168 -9.53 -3.27 -7.19
N VAL A 169 -8.82 -3.88 -6.24
CA VAL A 169 -9.17 -3.83 -4.81
C VAL A 169 -9.08 -2.40 -4.29
N LEU A 170 -8.02 -1.67 -4.64
CA LEU A 170 -7.84 -0.28 -4.22
C LEU A 170 -8.90 0.65 -4.83
N GLY A 171 -9.27 0.43 -6.09
CA GLY A 171 -10.27 1.22 -6.82
C GLY A 171 -11.71 0.90 -6.45
N ASN A 172 -12.06 -0.37 -6.25
CA ASN A 172 -13.44 -0.80 -6.02
C ASN A 172 -13.81 -1.09 -4.56
N LEU A 173 -12.88 -1.59 -3.72
CA LEU A 173 -13.20 -1.92 -2.32
C LEU A 173 -12.92 -0.80 -1.32
N ALA A 174 -12.08 0.19 -1.68
CA ALA A 174 -11.74 1.27 -0.76
C ALA A 174 -12.98 2.09 -0.35
N MET A 175 -13.86 2.44 -1.29
CA MET A 175 -15.05 3.24 -1.01
C MET A 175 -16.04 2.60 -0.02
N PRO A 176 -16.56 1.38 -0.26
CA PRO A 176 -17.54 0.78 0.65
C PRO A 176 -16.95 0.44 2.03
N MET A 177 -15.68 0.01 2.10
CA MET A 177 -15.03 -0.28 3.39
C MET A 177 -14.75 1.00 4.19
N PHE A 178 -14.33 2.08 3.54
CA PHE A 178 -14.10 3.37 4.19
C PHE A 178 -15.40 3.99 4.68
N MET A 179 -16.49 3.90 3.91
CA MET A 179 -17.82 4.35 4.34
C MET A 179 -18.35 3.55 5.54
N MET A 180 -18.15 2.23 5.56
CA MET A 180 -18.58 1.39 6.68
C MET A 180 -17.80 1.69 7.96
N LEU A 181 -16.49 1.97 7.85
CA LEU A 181 -15.64 2.38 8.96
C LEU A 181 -15.99 3.79 9.45
N ALA A 182 -16.17 4.75 8.54
CA ALA A 182 -16.56 6.12 8.86
C ALA A 182 -17.91 6.19 9.58
N ARG A 183 -18.91 5.39 9.18
CA ARG A 183 -20.23 5.32 9.85
C ARG A 183 -20.15 4.79 11.27
N ARG A 184 -19.32 3.76 11.53
CA ARG A 184 -19.13 3.23 12.89
C ARG A 184 -18.44 4.23 13.79
N VAL A 185 -17.41 4.89 13.27
CA VAL A 185 -16.63 5.89 14.00
C VAL A 185 -17.47 7.15 14.28
N SER A 186 -18.24 7.63 13.30
CA SER A 186 -19.08 8.83 13.47
C SER A 186 -20.21 8.65 14.47
N ALA A 187 -20.89 7.49 14.52
CA ALA A 187 -21.92 7.22 15.52
C ALA A 187 -21.36 7.20 16.95
N THR A 188 -20.16 6.64 17.14
CA THR A 188 -19.49 6.64 18.46
C THR A 188 -18.88 7.98 18.85
N LEU A 189 -18.46 8.81 17.88
CA LEU A 189 -17.93 10.14 18.16
C LEU A 189 -19.03 11.18 18.37
N ALA A 190 -20.13 11.14 17.62
CA ALA A 190 -21.25 12.08 17.75
C ALA A 190 -21.93 12.01 19.13
N SER A 191 -21.95 10.82 19.76
CA SER A 191 -22.49 10.65 21.11
C SER A 191 -21.54 11.12 22.22
N ARG A 192 -20.24 11.29 21.94
CA ARG A 192 -19.19 11.49 22.96
C ARG A 192 -18.40 12.78 22.85
N VAL A 193 -18.38 13.43 21.69
CA VAL A 193 -17.55 14.61 21.42
C VAL A 193 -18.42 15.81 21.10
N GLN A 194 -18.36 16.83 21.97
CA GLN A 194 -18.93 18.14 21.69
C GLN A 194 -17.89 19.01 20.97
N LEU A 195 -18.33 19.58 19.85
CA LEU A 195 -17.63 20.62 19.08
C LEU A 195 -18.38 21.94 19.34
N GLY A 196 -17.79 22.85 20.11
CA GLY A 196 -18.34 24.19 20.30
C GLY A 196 -18.03 24.83 21.66
N PRO A 197 -17.81 26.16 21.71
CA PRO A 197 -17.62 26.89 22.95
C PRO A 197 -19.00 27.27 23.53
N GLY A 198 -19.50 26.49 24.50
CA GLY A 198 -20.76 26.82 25.17
C GLY A 198 -21.14 25.82 26.26
N ASP A 199 -21.90 26.28 27.25
CA ASP A 199 -22.49 25.43 28.28
C ASP A 199 -23.63 24.62 27.65
N ALA A 200 -23.39 23.32 27.42
CA ALA A 200 -24.31 22.42 26.72
C ALA A 200 -25.52 21.98 27.58
N ALA A 201 -25.80 22.71 28.67
CA ALA A 201 -26.97 22.47 29.50
C ALA A 201 -28.21 23.04 28.81
N ARG A 202 -29.01 22.17 28.18
CA ARG A 202 -30.32 22.58 27.64
C ARG A 202 -31.33 22.63 28.78
N GLN A 203 -32.00 23.76 28.92
CA GLN A 203 -33.10 23.94 29.87
C GLN A 203 -34.39 24.17 29.07
N THR A 204 -35.46 23.50 29.48
CA THR A 204 -36.78 23.62 28.87
C THR A 204 -37.80 23.70 30.01
N GLY A 205 -38.65 24.74 30.01
CA GLY A 205 -39.59 25.02 31.09
C GLY A 205 -38.97 25.74 32.29
N VAL A 206 -39.73 25.86 33.38
CA VAL A 206 -39.34 26.61 34.60
C VAL A 206 -38.53 25.71 35.51
N VAL A 207 -37.22 25.94 35.58
CA VAL A 207 -36.30 25.25 36.51
C VAL A 207 -35.95 26.20 37.64
N PHE A 208 -36.42 25.90 38.86
CA PHE A 208 -36.10 26.74 40.02
C PHE A 208 -34.67 26.55 40.49
N SER A 209 -33.99 27.66 40.75
CA SER A 209 -32.74 27.65 41.50
C SER A 209 -33.03 27.40 42.99
N ARG A 210 -32.08 26.80 43.71
CA ARG A 210 -32.19 26.56 45.16
C ARG A 210 -32.38 27.88 45.93
N GLU A 211 -31.78 28.96 45.43
CA GLU A 211 -31.86 30.29 46.02
C GLU A 211 -33.25 30.93 45.80
N THR A 212 -33.90 30.65 44.67
CA THR A 212 -35.27 31.11 44.39
C THR A 212 -36.27 30.39 45.28
N LEU A 213 -36.15 29.07 45.45
CA LEU A 213 -37.04 28.30 46.34
C LEU A 213 -36.87 28.72 47.81
N ALA A 214 -35.64 29.02 48.24
CA ALA A 214 -35.38 29.48 49.61
C ALA A 214 -36.03 30.83 49.95
N ARG A 215 -36.43 31.62 48.94
CA ARG A 215 -37.13 32.90 49.11
C ARG A 215 -38.65 32.73 49.27
N ILE A 216 -39.20 31.57 48.94
CA ILE A 216 -40.63 31.26 49.10
C ILE A 216 -40.80 30.64 50.49
N VAL A 217 -41.26 31.44 51.45
CA VAL A 217 -41.41 31.04 52.85
C VAL A 217 -42.89 30.79 53.13
N PRO A 218 -43.28 29.56 53.52
CA PRO A 218 -44.64 29.26 53.93
C PRO A 218 -45.11 30.19 55.07
N GLY A 219 -46.32 30.72 54.95
CA GLY A 219 -46.92 31.64 55.91
C GLY A 219 -46.56 33.12 55.74
N VAL A 220 -45.61 33.46 54.87
CA VAL A 220 -45.16 34.85 54.64
C VAL A 220 -45.34 35.26 53.18
N THR A 221 -44.99 34.38 52.24
CA THR A 221 -45.06 34.69 50.81
C THR A 221 -46.51 34.63 50.32
N THR A 222 -46.93 35.68 49.60
CA THR A 222 -48.29 35.81 49.03
C THR A 222 -48.33 35.40 47.56
N TYR A 223 -49.51 35.08 47.02
CA TYR A 223 -49.70 34.73 45.61
C TYR A 223 -49.02 35.67 44.60
N PRO A 224 -49.20 37.01 44.65
CA PRO A 224 -48.54 37.92 43.71
C PRO A 224 -47.01 37.91 43.84
N GLU A 225 -46.49 37.64 45.04
CA GLU A 225 -45.06 37.54 45.28
C GLU A 225 -44.48 36.24 44.72
N VAL A 226 -45.21 35.13 44.81
CA VAL A 226 -44.85 33.85 44.15
C VAL A 226 -44.75 34.04 42.64
N LEU A 227 -45.75 34.68 42.02
CA LEU A 227 -45.74 34.94 40.57
C LEU A 227 -44.57 35.85 40.16
N ARG A 228 -44.22 36.85 40.98
CA ARG A 228 -43.07 37.72 40.73
C ARG A 228 -41.73 36.95 40.79
N LEU A 229 -41.63 35.97 41.69
CA LEU A 229 -40.40 35.19 41.89
C LEU A 229 -40.27 34.00 40.93
N SER A 230 -41.39 33.47 40.45
CA SER A 230 -41.48 32.18 39.75
C SER A 230 -41.88 32.29 38.28
N GLY A 231 -42.44 33.43 37.87
CA GLY A 231 -42.99 33.64 36.54
C GLY A 231 -44.45 33.16 36.38
N PRO A 232 -45.13 33.58 35.29
CA PRO A 232 -46.55 33.30 35.05
C PRO A 232 -46.83 31.91 34.45
N ASP A 233 -45.81 31.12 34.10
CA ASP A 233 -45.93 29.83 33.38
C ASP A 233 -46.39 28.65 34.26
N ALA A 234 -47.23 28.92 35.28
CA ALA A 234 -47.72 27.91 36.20
C ALA A 234 -48.97 27.20 35.65
N GLU A 235 -49.04 25.87 35.75
CA GLU A 235 -50.30 25.14 35.62
C GLU A 235 -51.11 25.31 36.93
N GLU A 236 -52.07 26.23 36.93
CA GLU A 236 -52.95 26.47 38.08
C GLU A 236 -54.03 25.39 38.18
N HIS A 237 -54.03 24.65 39.29
CA HIS A 237 -55.08 23.69 39.62
C HIS A 237 -55.90 24.22 40.80
N GLU A 238 -57.17 24.52 40.55
CA GLU A 238 -58.16 24.86 41.58
C GLU A 238 -58.93 23.59 41.98
N GLN A 239 -58.88 23.23 43.26
CA GLN A 239 -59.64 22.09 43.77
C GLN A 239 -61.11 22.49 43.94
N LEU A 240 -61.98 21.99 43.06
CA LEU A 240 -63.44 22.20 43.07
C LEU A 240 -64.12 21.79 44.40
N THR A 241 -63.44 21.03 45.25
CA THR A 241 -63.94 20.50 46.54
C THR A 241 -63.62 21.39 47.74
N ALA A 242 -62.75 22.40 47.60
CA ALA A 242 -62.33 23.30 48.68
C ALA A 242 -62.13 24.74 48.14
N PRO A 243 -63.18 25.59 48.16
CA PRO A 243 -63.09 26.95 47.64
C PRO A 243 -62.06 27.76 48.45
N GLY A 244 -61.08 28.34 47.75
CA GLY A 244 -60.00 29.15 48.34
C GLY A 244 -58.63 28.47 48.45
N ARG A 245 -58.50 27.21 47.98
CA ARG A 245 -57.21 26.51 47.86
C ARG A 245 -56.79 26.39 46.40
N ARG A 246 -55.62 26.93 46.07
CA ARG A 246 -55.01 26.90 44.73
C ARG A 246 -53.68 26.19 44.79
N THR A 247 -53.40 25.37 43.77
CA THR A 247 -52.12 24.67 43.65
C THR A 247 -51.43 25.13 42.38
N LEU A 248 -50.27 25.74 42.52
CA LEU A 248 -49.42 26.13 41.39
C LEU A 248 -48.42 25.03 41.12
N LEU A 249 -48.50 24.45 39.92
CA LEU A 249 -47.57 23.43 39.47
C LEU A 249 -46.63 23.99 38.41
N TYR A 250 -45.34 23.94 38.72
CA TYR A 250 -44.29 24.31 37.79
C TYR A 250 -43.48 23.09 37.38
N ARG A 251 -43.27 22.93 36.07
CA ARG A 251 -42.52 21.82 35.49
C ARG A 251 -41.37 22.34 34.65
N GLY A 252 -40.18 21.79 34.89
CA GLY A 252 -38.97 22.10 34.14
C GLY A 252 -38.11 20.87 33.89
N GLN A 253 -37.33 20.90 32.82
CA GLN A 253 -36.39 19.86 32.46
C GLN A 253 -35.03 20.49 32.16
N ARG A 254 -33.98 19.94 32.78
CA ARG A 254 -32.59 20.30 32.52
C ARG A 254 -31.83 19.08 32.03
N VAL A 255 -31.27 19.15 30.83
CA VAL A 255 -30.37 18.13 30.30
C VAL A 255 -28.94 18.59 30.54
N ALA A 256 -28.20 17.90 31.40
CA ALA A 256 -26.83 18.27 31.75
C ALA A 256 -25.84 17.15 31.38
N PRO A 257 -24.67 17.48 30.82
CA PRO A 257 -23.60 16.52 30.57
C PRO A 257 -22.87 16.17 31.88
N GLN A 258 -22.58 14.89 32.11
CA GLN A 258 -21.90 14.41 33.30
C GLN A 258 -20.47 13.93 32.96
N GLY A 259 -19.50 14.30 33.80
CA GLY A 259 -18.09 13.92 33.65
C GLY A 259 -17.41 14.55 32.43
N ARG A 260 -17.37 15.88 32.36
CA ARG A 260 -16.75 16.64 31.27
C ARG A 260 -15.23 16.67 31.44
N ARG A 261 -14.49 16.16 30.44
CA ARG A 261 -13.05 16.45 30.26
C ARG A 261 -12.90 17.24 28.97
N GLY A 262 -12.37 18.45 29.08
CA GLY A 262 -12.23 19.37 27.94
C GLY A 262 -10.77 19.68 27.66
N LEU A 263 -10.40 19.74 26.39
CA LEU A 263 -9.14 20.27 25.90
C LEU A 263 -9.46 21.19 24.70
N GLY A 264 -9.43 22.51 24.92
CA GLY A 264 -9.78 23.50 23.89
C GLY A 264 -11.23 23.38 23.41
N TRP A 265 -11.42 23.30 22.09
CA TRP A 265 -12.75 23.21 21.44
C TRP A 265 -13.42 21.83 21.52
N PHE A 266 -12.76 20.84 22.14
CA PHE A 266 -13.26 19.48 22.27
C PHE A 266 -13.59 19.18 23.73
N ALA A 267 -14.83 18.79 23.99
CA ALA A 267 -15.24 18.25 25.28
C ALA A 267 -15.75 16.82 25.12
N THR A 268 -15.15 15.88 25.84
CA THR A 268 -15.63 14.51 25.92
C THR A 268 -16.65 14.39 27.04
N VAL A 269 -17.84 13.88 26.74
CA VAL A 269 -18.93 13.67 27.71
C VAL A 269 -19.03 12.18 28.03
N SER A 270 -19.01 11.83 29.32
CA SER A 270 -19.09 10.43 29.73
C SER A 270 -20.51 9.88 29.68
N ARG A 271 -21.51 10.66 30.11
CA ARG A 271 -22.95 10.35 30.09
C ARG A 271 -23.79 11.63 30.07
N TRP A 272 -25.01 11.52 29.58
CA TRP A 272 -26.01 12.59 29.66
C TRP A 272 -27.02 12.27 30.77
N SER A 273 -27.45 13.29 31.52
CA SER A 273 -28.47 13.14 32.56
C SER A 273 -29.59 14.14 32.34
N VAL A 274 -30.83 13.67 32.44
CA VAL A 274 -32.02 14.52 32.48
C VAL A 274 -32.41 14.72 33.95
N GLU A 275 -32.47 15.97 34.38
CA GLU A 275 -33.09 16.38 35.63
C GLU A 275 -34.49 16.91 35.34
N ARG A 276 -35.52 16.26 35.86
CA ARG A 276 -36.90 16.74 35.84
C ARG A 276 -37.20 17.41 37.18
N HIS A 277 -37.57 18.67 37.13
CA HIS A 277 -37.90 19.52 38.27
C HIS A 277 -39.42 19.72 38.28
N GLU A 278 -40.05 19.27 39.34
CA GLU A 278 -41.48 19.47 39.62
C GLU A 278 -41.57 20.23 40.94
N VAL A 279 -42.15 21.43 40.90
CA VAL A 279 -42.37 22.25 42.09
C VAL A 279 -43.86 22.51 42.23
N GLU A 280 -44.40 22.10 43.37
CA GLU A 280 -45.80 22.26 43.74
C GLU A 280 -45.89 23.25 44.90
N ILE A 281 -46.61 24.35 44.69
CA ILE A 281 -46.83 25.39 45.69
C ILE A 281 -48.31 25.42 46.01
N THR A 282 -48.67 25.07 47.25
CA THR A 282 -50.05 25.15 47.73
C THR A 282 -50.28 26.53 48.35
N ILE A 283 -51.36 27.18 47.94
CA ILE A 283 -51.77 28.50 48.41
C ILE A 283 -53.18 28.39 48.96
N GLU A 284 -53.38 28.88 50.17
CA GLU A 284 -54.68 28.92 50.83
C GLU A 284 -54.91 30.34 51.35
N ARG A 285 -56.06 30.94 51.01
CA ARG A 285 -56.40 32.33 51.42
C ARG A 285 -55.27 33.34 51.10
N ASP A 286 -54.71 33.23 49.89
CA ASP A 286 -53.68 34.12 49.33
C ASP A 286 -52.26 33.99 49.94
N VAL A 287 -52.04 33.03 50.85
CA VAL A 287 -50.74 32.78 51.49
C VAL A 287 -50.24 31.37 51.17
N VAL A 288 -48.94 31.23 50.91
CA VAL A 288 -48.29 29.93 50.69
C VAL A 288 -48.36 29.09 51.96
N THR A 289 -48.95 27.90 51.88
CA THR A 289 -49.04 26.97 53.02
C THR A 289 -48.03 25.83 52.94
N ASP A 290 -47.74 25.35 51.73
CA ASP A 290 -46.80 24.25 51.51
C ASP A 290 -46.03 24.43 50.21
N VAL A 291 -44.76 24.01 50.21
CA VAL A 291 -43.87 24.03 49.04
C VAL A 291 -43.17 22.68 48.94
N GLN A 292 -43.53 21.91 47.92
CA GLN A 292 -42.90 20.62 47.64
C GLN A 292 -42.09 20.72 46.34
N ALA A 293 -40.78 20.53 46.45
CA ALA A 293 -39.87 20.46 45.31
C ALA A 293 -39.37 19.03 45.13
N ARG A 294 -39.66 18.43 43.96
CA ARG A 294 -39.21 17.10 43.60
C ARG A 294 -38.27 17.17 42.40
N VAL A 295 -37.06 16.65 42.57
CA VAL A 295 -36.08 16.53 41.50
C VAL A 295 -35.86 15.05 41.20
N ARG A 296 -36.14 14.63 39.97
CA ARG A 296 -35.87 13.27 39.49
C ARG A 296 -34.75 13.31 38.46
N ARG A 297 -33.74 12.47 38.66
CA ARG A 297 -32.58 12.34 37.76
C ARG A 297 -32.64 11.01 37.02
N THR A 298 -32.63 11.06 35.69
CA THR A 298 -32.64 9.86 34.85
C THR A 298 -31.46 9.91 33.87
N PRO A 299 -30.60 8.86 33.83
CA PRO A 299 -29.52 8.79 32.86
C PRO A 299 -30.08 8.54 31.45
N ILE A 300 -29.52 9.20 30.44
CA ILE A 300 -29.88 9.01 29.03
C ILE A 300 -28.62 8.76 28.20
N THR A 301 -28.74 7.90 27.19
CA THR A 301 -27.62 7.52 26.30
C THR A 301 -27.39 8.57 25.22
N GLU A 302 -28.45 9.22 24.75
CA GLU A 302 -28.41 10.24 23.71
C GLU A 302 -29.32 11.42 24.09
N PRO A 303 -28.90 12.68 23.84
CA PRO A 303 -29.78 13.83 24.00
C PRO A 303 -30.90 13.78 22.94
N PRO A 304 -32.12 14.24 23.27
CA PRO A 304 -33.21 14.28 22.29
C PRO A 304 -32.83 15.19 21.09
N PRO A 305 -33.28 14.82 19.87
CA PRO A 305 -33.02 15.61 18.67
C PRO A 305 -33.62 17.02 18.81
N SER A 306 -32.90 18.01 18.27
CA SER A 306 -33.29 19.42 18.19
C SER A 306 -34.43 19.65 17.23
#